data_AF-A0A4Q2KBQ9-F1
#
_entry.id   AF-A0A4Q2KBQ9-F1
#
_cell.length_a   1.000
_cell.length_b   1.000
_cell.length_c   1.000
_cell.angle_alpha   90.00
_cell.angle_beta   90.00
_cell.angle_gamma   90.00
#
_symmetry.space_group_name_H-M   'P 1'
#
loop_
_entity.id
_entity.type
_entity.pdbx_description
1 polymer ?
#
loop_
_entity_poly.entity_id
_entity_poly.type
_entity_poly.pdbx_seq_one_letter_code
_entity_poly.pdbx_strand_id
1 'polypeptide(L)'
;MRSLSKKYSRAFTLYELVISIVLFALVASLVITFITYMSAFSEKNSASTQRVREQLALRKEIDFWFSAFDAENYTLSLERDGNRLLLASDRETGESYSVTEEVSDDGIKTFVFTYPSVTVVGEDVITGRVKCSHISAVYFTVYPEMPVFTLGEGEKSLRFTINTIVKPAMYACDIVYS
;
A
#
# COMPACT_ATOMS: atom_id res chain seq x y z
N MET A 1 34.62 57.53 -52.45
CA MET A 1 33.47 56.68 -52.80
C MET A 1 33.37 55.54 -51.79
N ARG A 2 32.31 55.51 -50.97
CA ARG A 2 31.96 54.34 -50.14
C ARG A 2 30.54 53.92 -50.52
N SER A 3 30.42 52.73 -51.08
CA SER A 3 29.14 52.09 -51.42
C SER A 3 28.45 51.63 -50.14
N LEU A 4 27.30 52.22 -49.83
CA LEU A 4 26.42 51.77 -48.74
C LEU A 4 25.59 50.60 -49.26
N SER A 5 26.01 49.38 -48.94
CA SER A 5 25.19 48.18 -49.12
C SER A 5 23.97 48.27 -48.18
N LYS A 6 22.78 48.52 -48.74
CA LYS A 6 21.51 48.43 -48.01
C LYS A 6 21.21 46.96 -47.70
N LYS A 7 21.31 46.58 -46.42
CA LYS A 7 20.77 45.33 -45.89
C LYS A 7 19.24 45.39 -45.96
N TYR A 8 18.64 44.67 -46.91
CA TYR A 8 17.19 44.43 -46.90
C TYR A 8 16.87 43.43 -45.78
N SER A 9 16.26 43.91 -44.70
CA SER A 9 15.52 43.06 -43.76
C SER A 9 14.26 42.58 -44.49
N ARG A 10 14.10 41.27 -44.68
CA ARG A 10 12.86 40.71 -45.22
C ARG A 10 11.76 40.97 -44.18
N ALA A 11 10.77 41.79 -44.55
CA ALA A 11 9.59 42.02 -43.71
C ALA A 11 8.74 40.75 -43.68
N PHE A 12 8.37 40.33 -42.47
CA PHE A 12 7.57 39.14 -42.22
C PHE A 12 6.15 39.34 -42.79
N THR A 13 5.68 38.38 -43.59
CA THR A 13 4.35 38.48 -44.21
C THR A 13 3.27 38.01 -43.23
N LEU A 14 2.07 38.59 -43.31
CA LEU A 14 0.94 38.24 -42.42
C LEU A 14 0.61 36.74 -42.50
N TYR A 15 0.78 36.12 -43.67
CA TYR A 15 0.58 34.68 -43.88
C TYR A 15 1.56 33.81 -43.09
N GLU A 16 2.84 34.18 -43.07
CA GLU A 16 3.88 33.50 -42.29
C GLU A 16 3.59 33.58 -40.77
N LEU A 17 3.03 34.71 -40.33
CA LEU A 17 2.58 34.91 -38.95
C LEU A 17 1.41 34.02 -38.56
N VAL A 18 0.39 33.94 -39.40
CA VAL A 18 -0.78 33.09 -39.12
C VAL A 18 -0.38 31.61 -39.09
N ILE A 19 0.46 31.15 -40.02
CA ILE A 19 0.95 29.75 -40.03
C ILE A 19 1.75 29.43 -38.77
N SER A 20 2.67 30.32 -38.37
CA SER A 20 3.50 30.09 -37.18
C SER A 20 2.68 30.01 -35.89
N ILE A 21 1.64 30.86 -35.74
CA ILE A 21 0.72 30.80 -34.59
C ILE A 21 -0.04 29.47 -34.58
N VAL A 22 -0.58 29.03 -35.73
CA VAL A 22 -1.34 27.78 -35.83
C VAL A 22 -0.44 26.57 -35.51
N LEU A 23 0.76 26.52 -36.09
CA LEU A 23 1.72 25.45 -35.79
C LEU A 23 2.12 25.46 -34.32
N PHE A 24 2.36 26.64 -33.74
CA PHE A 24 2.69 26.75 -32.32
C PHE A 24 1.54 26.27 -31.43
N ALA A 25 0.29 26.64 -31.74
CA ALA A 25 -0.89 26.19 -31.00
C ALA A 25 -1.10 24.67 -31.08
N LEU A 26 -0.85 24.06 -32.24
CA LEU A 26 -0.93 22.60 -32.42
C LEU A 26 0.15 21.88 -31.62
N VAL A 27 1.39 22.36 -31.66
CA VAL A 27 2.49 21.76 -30.89
C VAL A 27 2.27 21.95 -29.39
N ALA A 28 1.84 23.14 -28.95
CA ALA A 28 1.57 23.42 -27.56
C ALA A 28 0.45 22.52 -27.00
N SER A 29 -0.64 22.34 -27.75
CA SER A 29 -1.74 21.46 -27.33
C SER A 29 -1.33 19.99 -27.26
N LEU A 30 -0.50 19.51 -28.20
CA LEU A 30 0.08 18.17 -28.13
C LEU A 30 0.95 17.98 -26.87
N VAL A 31 1.82 18.95 -26.57
CA VAL A 31 2.73 18.89 -25.42
C VAL A 31 1.95 18.93 -24.10
N ILE A 32 0.94 19.79 -23.97
CA ILE A 32 0.09 19.86 -22.77
C ILE A 32 -0.67 18.53 -22.57
N THR A 33 -1.22 17.97 -23.65
CA THR A 33 -1.92 16.67 -23.61
C THR A 33 -0.96 15.54 -23.19
N PHE A 34 0.27 15.55 -23.70
CA PHE A 34 1.28 14.57 -23.33
C PHE A 34 1.69 14.69 -21.85
N ILE A 35 1.95 15.90 -21.35
CA ILE A 35 2.32 16.14 -19.95
C ILE A 35 1.20 15.72 -19.01
N THR A 36 -0.05 16.11 -19.31
CA THR A 36 -1.21 15.76 -18.48
C THR A 36 -1.44 14.25 -18.46
N TYR A 37 -1.35 13.58 -19.61
CA TYR A 37 -1.42 12.13 -19.68
C TYR A 37 -0.30 11.46 -18.88
N MET A 38 0.95 11.88 -19.05
CA MET A 38 2.11 11.29 -18.37
C MET A 38 2.05 11.52 -16.86
N SER A 39 1.57 12.69 -16.41
CA SER A 39 1.34 12.98 -15.00
C SER A 39 0.31 12.02 -14.41
N ALA A 40 -0.85 11.89 -15.05
CA ALA A 40 -1.90 10.98 -14.61
C ALA A 40 -1.46 9.50 -14.65
N PHE A 41 -0.67 9.12 -15.65
CA PHE A 41 -0.12 7.76 -15.76
C PHE A 41 0.90 7.49 -14.64
N SER A 42 1.82 8.42 -14.39
CA SER A 42 2.82 8.29 -13.33
C SER A 42 2.18 8.19 -11.95
N GLU A 43 1.15 9.01 -11.67
CA GLU A 43 0.42 9.00 -10.40
C GLU A 43 -0.38 7.70 -10.20
N LYS A 44 -1.08 7.21 -11.23
CA LYS A 44 -1.77 5.93 -11.17
C LYS A 44 -0.81 4.76 -10.95
N ASN A 45 0.35 4.80 -11.60
CA ASN A 45 1.33 3.72 -11.51
C ASN A 45 2.09 3.76 -10.17
N SER A 46 2.37 4.94 -9.63
CA SER A 46 2.98 5.08 -8.29
C SER A 46 2.00 4.63 -7.20
N ALA A 47 0.74 5.03 -7.26
CA ALA A 47 -0.31 4.58 -6.34
C ALA A 47 -0.52 3.06 -6.43
N SER A 48 -0.59 2.49 -7.65
CA SER A 48 -0.72 1.04 -7.84
C SER A 48 0.50 0.28 -7.30
N THR A 49 1.71 0.79 -7.53
CA THR A 49 2.95 0.17 -7.04
C THR A 49 3.01 0.23 -5.51
N GLN A 50 2.62 1.36 -4.91
CA GLN A 50 2.59 1.54 -3.47
C GLN A 50 1.60 0.58 -2.81
N ARG A 51 0.40 0.41 -3.38
CA ARG A 51 -0.60 -0.55 -2.91
C ARG A 51 -0.08 -1.98 -2.87
N VAL A 52 0.56 -2.42 -3.96
CA VAL A 52 1.15 -3.77 -4.02
C VAL A 52 2.26 -3.94 -2.98
N ARG A 53 3.09 -2.91 -2.76
CA ARG A 53 4.13 -2.96 -1.73
C ARG A 53 3.54 -3.08 -0.32
N GLU A 54 2.50 -2.31 0.00
CA GLU A 54 1.82 -2.36 1.29
C GLU A 54 1.18 -3.73 1.53
N GLN A 55 0.52 -4.31 0.52
CA GLN A 55 -0.06 -5.65 0.59
C GLN A 55 1.02 -6.73 0.81
N LEU A 56 2.14 -6.65 0.10
CA LEU A 56 3.26 -7.59 0.26
C LEU A 56 3.93 -7.46 1.62
N ALA A 57 4.09 -6.24 2.14
CA ALA A 57 4.65 -6.00 3.46
C ALA A 57 3.76 -6.58 4.56
N LEU A 58 2.44 -6.33 4.50
CA LEU A 58 1.49 -6.93 5.43
C LEU A 58 1.48 -8.45 5.36
N ARG A 59 1.41 -9.01 4.14
CA ARG A 59 1.42 -10.46 3.98
C ARG A 59 2.67 -11.09 4.58
N LYS A 60 3.85 -10.53 4.28
CA LYS A 60 5.11 -11.01 4.82
C LYS A 60 5.12 -10.98 6.36
N GLU A 61 4.64 -9.90 6.96
CA GLU A 61 4.62 -9.74 8.40
C GLU A 61 3.59 -10.66 9.08
N ILE A 62 2.41 -10.83 8.48
CA ILE A 62 1.39 -11.77 8.93
C ILE A 62 1.90 -13.21 8.87
N ASP A 63 2.51 -13.61 7.75
CA ASP A 63 3.09 -14.96 7.59
C ASP A 63 4.19 -15.20 8.64
N PHE A 64 5.03 -14.19 8.92
CA PHE A 64 6.07 -14.27 9.95
C PHE A 64 5.48 -14.36 11.36
N TRP A 65 4.45 -13.57 11.67
CA TRP A 65 3.75 -13.63 12.95
C TRP A 65 3.13 -15.01 13.20
N PHE A 66 2.38 -15.55 12.24
CA PHE A 66 1.86 -16.92 12.37
C PHE A 66 2.98 -17.95 12.52
N SER A 67 4.09 -17.81 11.79
CA SER A 67 5.24 -18.70 11.95
C SER A 67 5.91 -18.61 13.33
N ALA A 68 5.95 -17.42 13.94
CA ALA A 68 6.53 -17.24 15.27
C ALA A 68 5.69 -17.91 16.37
N PHE A 69 4.37 -17.98 16.18
CA PHE A 69 3.43 -18.54 17.14
C PHE A 69 2.86 -19.91 16.76
N ASP A 70 3.31 -20.50 15.64
CA ASP A 70 3.01 -21.89 15.25
C ASP A 70 3.84 -22.87 16.10
N ALA A 71 3.56 -22.90 17.40
CA ALA A 71 4.19 -23.79 18.36
C ALA A 71 3.17 -24.34 19.37
N GLU A 72 3.49 -25.47 19.99
CA GLU A 72 2.58 -26.17 20.92
C GLU A 72 2.22 -25.33 22.15
N ASN A 73 3.14 -24.47 22.57
CA ASN A 73 3.03 -23.65 23.78
C ASN A 73 2.10 -22.44 23.59
N TYR A 74 1.79 -22.03 22.36
CA TYR A 74 0.94 -20.86 22.10
C TYR A 74 -0.48 -21.25 21.70
N THR A 75 -1.47 -20.52 22.21
CA THR A 75 -2.86 -20.58 21.76
C THR A 75 -3.18 -19.39 20.88
N LEU A 76 -3.62 -19.66 19.65
CA LEU A 76 -4.06 -18.64 18.71
C LEU A 76 -5.55 -18.44 18.84
N SER A 77 -5.96 -17.17 18.93
CA SER A 77 -7.36 -16.75 18.94
C SER A 77 -7.56 -15.56 18.03
N LEU A 78 -8.70 -15.54 17.35
CA LEU A 78 -9.12 -14.41 16.51
C LEU A 78 -9.95 -13.48 17.39
N GLU A 79 -9.48 -12.26 17.61
CA GLU A 79 -10.29 -11.22 18.24
C GLU A 79 -10.94 -10.40 17.12
N ARG A 80 -12.27 -10.31 17.14
CA ARG A 80 -13.04 -9.49 16.18
C ARG A 80 -13.56 -8.19 16.80
N ASP A 81 -13.41 -8.02 18.12
CA ASP A 81 -13.90 -6.86 18.85
C ASP A 81 -12.77 -5.89 19.17
N GLY A 82 -12.91 -4.66 18.67
CA GLY A 82 -11.98 -3.56 18.90
C GLY A 82 -10.80 -3.54 17.91
N ASN A 83 -9.67 -3.04 18.38
CA ASN A 83 -8.49 -2.80 17.54
C ASN A 83 -7.57 -4.03 17.45
N ARG A 84 -7.87 -5.13 18.15
CA ARG A 84 -7.05 -6.34 18.12
C ARG A 84 -7.65 -7.31 17.13
N LEU A 85 -6.80 -7.86 16.26
CA LEU A 85 -7.19 -8.74 15.16
C LEU A 85 -6.81 -10.20 15.45
N LEU A 86 -5.66 -10.39 16.07
CA LEU A 86 -5.09 -11.69 16.41
C LEU A 86 -4.49 -11.63 17.80
N LEU A 87 -4.57 -12.75 18.52
CA LEU A 87 -3.98 -12.91 19.83
C LEU A 87 -3.33 -14.31 19.93
N ALA A 88 -2.04 -14.33 20.24
CA ALA A 88 -1.31 -15.51 20.64
C ALA A 88 -1.05 -15.44 22.14
N SER A 89 -1.49 -16.43 22.91
CA SER A 89 -1.25 -16.52 24.36
C SER A 89 -0.39 -17.72 24.69
N ASP A 90 0.71 -17.49 25.41
CA ASP A 90 1.58 -18.53 25.94
C ASP A 90 0.86 -19.30 27.06
N ARG A 91 0.82 -20.63 26.96
CA ARG A 91 0.16 -21.51 27.93
C ARG A 91 0.90 -21.64 29.25
N GLU A 92 2.21 -21.44 29.25
CA GLU A 92 3.08 -21.61 30.41
C GLU A 92 3.23 -20.30 31.18
N THR A 93 3.47 -19.19 30.48
CA THR A 93 3.71 -17.87 31.11
C THR A 93 2.45 -17.02 31.23
N GLY A 94 1.43 -17.27 30.39
CA GLY A 94 0.23 -16.44 30.29
C GLY A 94 0.46 -15.12 29.54
N GLU A 95 1.65 -14.91 28.96
CA GLU A 95 1.95 -13.72 28.16
C GLU A 95 1.16 -13.73 26.85
N SER A 96 0.74 -12.54 26.41
CA SER A 96 -0.09 -12.38 25.24
C SER A 96 0.55 -11.45 24.22
N TYR A 97 0.55 -11.89 22.97
CA TYR A 97 1.12 -11.20 21.82
C TYR A 97 0.01 -10.97 20.81
N SER A 98 -0.17 -9.73 20.37
CA SER A 98 -1.31 -9.38 19.51
C SER A 98 -0.88 -8.69 18.23
N VAL A 99 -1.77 -8.78 17.24
CA VAL A 99 -1.76 -7.92 16.06
C VAL A 99 -2.86 -6.88 16.24
N THR A 100 -2.47 -5.61 16.31
CA THR A 100 -3.40 -4.50 16.53
C THR A 100 -3.41 -3.51 15.38
N GLU A 101 -4.59 -2.99 15.07
CA GLU A 101 -4.79 -1.89 14.15
C GLU A 101 -4.78 -0.57 14.93
N GLU A 102 -3.83 0.30 14.59
CA GLU A 102 -3.77 1.68 15.05
C GLU A 102 -4.15 2.62 13.90
N VAL A 103 -5.08 3.54 14.15
CA VAL A 103 -5.45 4.56 13.17
C VAL A 103 -4.83 5.88 13.62
N SER A 104 -3.95 6.44 12.79
CA SER A 104 -3.36 7.77 13.03
C SER A 104 -4.40 8.87 12.81
N ASP A 105 -4.17 10.05 13.40
CA ASP A 105 -5.03 11.23 13.21
C ASP A 105 -5.25 11.61 11.73
N ASP A 106 -4.27 11.30 10.87
CA ASP A 106 -4.33 11.49 9.41
C ASP A 106 -5.14 10.40 8.66
N GLY A 107 -5.81 9.50 9.39
CA GLY A 107 -6.57 8.37 8.82
C GLY A 107 -5.70 7.22 8.30
N ILE A 108 -4.38 7.29 8.46
CA ILE A 108 -3.45 6.24 8.02
C ILE A 108 -3.47 5.09 9.03
N LYS A 109 -3.69 3.87 8.53
CA LYS A 109 -3.70 2.65 9.33
C LYS A 109 -2.29 2.11 9.52
N THR A 110 -1.95 1.74 10.75
CA THR A 110 -0.70 1.07 11.10
C THR A 110 -1.03 -0.24 11.79
N PHE A 111 -0.55 -1.34 11.24
CA PHE A 111 -0.68 -2.66 11.85
C PHE A 111 0.56 -2.93 12.70
N VAL A 112 0.34 -3.19 13.99
CA VAL A 112 1.39 -3.41 14.99
C VAL A 112 1.38 -4.87 15.38
N PHE A 113 2.53 -5.52 15.23
CA PHE A 113 2.76 -6.94 15.49
C PHE A 113 3.67 -7.06 16.70
N THR A 114 3.19 -7.75 17.73
CA THR A 114 3.93 -7.95 18.99
C THR A 114 4.57 -9.33 18.98
N TYR A 115 5.84 -9.44 19.41
CA TYR A 115 6.60 -10.70 19.46
C TYR A 115 7.18 -10.98 20.85
N PRO A 116 7.39 -12.27 21.21
CA PRO A 116 8.13 -12.64 22.41
C PRO A 116 9.58 -12.17 22.30
N SER A 117 10.10 -11.61 23.39
CA SER A 117 11.48 -11.14 23.51
C SER A 117 12.44 -12.33 23.58
N VAL A 118 12.69 -12.99 22.46
CA VAL A 118 13.81 -13.93 22.35
C VAL A 118 14.37 -13.91 20.95
N THR A 119 15.12 -12.85 20.65
CA THR A 119 16.40 -12.97 19.94
C THR A 119 17.29 -11.80 20.38
N VAL A 120 18.30 -12.13 21.20
CA VAL A 120 19.38 -11.29 21.76
C VAL A 120 19.06 -10.61 23.11
N VAL A 121 20.03 -10.74 24.02
CA VAL A 121 20.05 -10.31 25.43
C VAL A 121 19.84 -8.80 25.56
N GLY A 122 18.83 -8.39 26.33
CA GLY A 122 18.69 -7.03 26.87
C GLY A 122 17.78 -6.10 26.06
N GLU A 123 16.65 -5.75 26.70
CA GLU A 123 15.60 -4.79 26.33
C GLU A 123 14.52 -5.16 25.30
N ASP A 124 13.30 -4.93 25.78
CA ASP A 124 11.97 -4.70 25.21
C ASP A 124 11.46 -5.49 23.98
N VAL A 125 10.17 -5.83 24.10
CA VAL A 125 9.30 -6.41 23.08
C VAL A 125 9.63 -5.87 21.68
N ILE A 126 10.00 -6.75 20.75
CA ILE A 126 10.17 -6.39 19.35
C ILE A 126 8.77 -6.12 18.79
N THR A 127 8.50 -4.88 18.38
CA THR A 127 7.25 -4.50 17.71
C THR A 127 7.49 -4.32 16.21
N GLY A 128 6.92 -5.20 15.38
CA GLY A 128 6.82 -4.99 13.93
C GLY A 128 5.74 -3.95 13.64
N ARG A 129 6.02 -2.92 12.83
CA ARG A 129 5.02 -1.91 12.45
C ARG A 129 4.95 -1.79 10.94
N VAL A 130 3.77 -2.02 10.38
CA VAL A 130 3.49 -1.87 8.95
C VAL A 130 2.51 -0.73 8.75
N LYS A 131 3.00 0.37 8.20
CA LYS A 131 2.18 1.55 7.87
C LYS A 131 1.53 1.36 6.49
N CYS A 132 0.22 1.48 6.43
CA CYS A 132 -0.57 1.25 5.22
C CYS A 132 -1.49 2.45 4.97
N SER A 133 -1.30 3.10 3.82
CA SER A 133 -2.07 4.29 3.45
C SER A 133 -3.27 3.99 2.57
N HIS A 134 -3.27 2.84 1.87
CA HIS A 134 -4.32 2.45 0.94
C HIS A 134 -5.12 1.23 1.40
N ILE A 135 -4.81 0.70 2.59
CA ILE A 135 -5.45 -0.49 3.15
C ILE A 135 -6.51 -0.03 4.13
N SER A 136 -7.76 -0.36 3.82
CA SER A 136 -8.94 0.02 4.58
C SER A 136 -9.17 -0.88 5.78
N ALA A 137 -8.89 -2.19 5.69
CA ALA A 137 -9.09 -3.13 6.79
C ALA A 137 -8.38 -4.46 6.51
N VAL A 138 -8.10 -5.22 7.58
CA VAL A 138 -7.64 -6.60 7.50
C VAL A 138 -8.55 -7.48 8.34
N TYR A 139 -9.05 -8.56 7.76
CA TYR A 139 -9.93 -9.51 8.43
C TYR A 139 -9.30 -10.90 8.46
N PHE A 140 -9.41 -11.57 9.60
CA PHE A 140 -9.00 -12.96 9.77
C PHE A 140 -10.20 -13.87 9.99
N THR A 141 -10.20 -15.01 9.30
CA THR A 141 -11.21 -16.07 9.46
C THR A 141 -10.55 -17.43 9.57
N VAL A 142 -11.16 -18.34 10.35
CA VAL A 142 -10.77 -19.74 10.34
C VAL A 142 -11.31 -20.37 9.06
N TYR A 143 -10.46 -20.96 8.23
CA TYR A 143 -10.91 -21.63 7.02
C TYR A 143 -11.59 -22.97 7.37
N PRO A 144 -12.72 -23.34 6.74
CA PRO A 144 -13.31 -22.76 5.53
C PRO A 144 -14.43 -21.73 5.77
N GLU A 145 -14.49 -21.08 6.93
CA GLU A 145 -15.52 -20.07 7.17
C GLU A 145 -15.46 -18.92 6.15
N MET A 146 -16.63 -18.35 5.86
CA MET A 146 -16.74 -17.20 4.98
C MET A 146 -16.42 -15.92 5.75
N PRO A 147 -15.67 -14.99 5.14
CA PRO A 147 -15.43 -13.69 5.74
C PRO A 147 -16.74 -12.92 5.90
N VAL A 148 -16.91 -12.30 7.07
CA VAL A 148 -18.06 -11.45 7.38
C VAL A 148 -17.61 -9.99 7.28
N PHE A 149 -17.52 -9.47 6.06
CA PHE A 149 -17.36 -8.04 5.80
C PHE A 149 -18.12 -7.64 4.54
N THR A 150 -18.44 -6.35 4.44
CA THR A 150 -19.01 -5.75 3.24
C THR A 150 -18.00 -4.77 2.67
N LEU A 151 -17.79 -4.83 1.34
CA LEU A 151 -16.91 -3.90 0.65
C LEU A 151 -17.65 -2.58 0.40
N GLY A 152 -17.00 -1.47 0.70
CA GLY A 152 -17.45 -0.14 0.33
C GLY A 152 -17.36 0.11 -1.18
N GLU A 153 -17.92 1.23 -1.63
CA GLU A 153 -17.85 1.64 -3.03
C GLU A 153 -16.39 1.89 -3.45
N GLY A 154 -15.93 1.20 -4.49
CA GLY A 154 -14.55 1.29 -4.98
C GLY A 154 -13.53 0.41 -4.25
N GLU A 155 -13.91 -0.23 -3.14
CA GLU A 155 -13.01 -1.13 -2.40
C GLU A 155 -12.86 -2.50 -3.08
N LYS A 156 -11.69 -3.09 -2.90
CA LYS A 156 -11.36 -4.43 -3.38
C LYS A 156 -10.75 -5.24 -2.24
N SER A 157 -10.95 -6.56 -2.27
CA SER A 157 -10.31 -7.48 -1.33
C SER A 157 -9.28 -8.38 -2.00
N LEU A 158 -8.20 -8.65 -1.28
CA LEU A 158 -7.23 -9.69 -1.61
C LEU A 158 -7.25 -10.73 -0.49
N ARG A 159 -7.61 -11.98 -0.81
CA ARG A 159 -7.59 -13.09 0.13
C ARG A 159 -6.34 -13.94 -0.05
N PHE A 160 -5.69 -14.29 1.04
CA PHE A 160 -4.67 -15.35 1.07
C PHE A 160 -4.87 -16.28 2.26
N THR A 161 -4.38 -17.51 2.14
CA THR A 161 -4.50 -18.54 3.15
C THR A 161 -3.17 -18.77 3.85
N ILE A 162 -3.22 -18.98 5.15
CA ILE A 162 -2.08 -19.24 6.03
C ILE A 162 -2.30 -20.61 6.64
N ASN A 163 -1.31 -21.48 6.48
CA ASN A 163 -1.34 -22.84 7.02
C ASN A 163 -0.38 -22.92 8.19
N THR A 164 -0.89 -23.28 9.36
CA THR A 164 -0.06 -23.61 10.52
C THR A 164 0.25 -25.11 10.50
N ILE A 165 1.53 -25.46 10.66
CA ILE A 165 2.04 -26.83 10.51
C ILE A 165 1.98 -27.56 11.85
N VAL A 166 2.38 -26.91 12.95
CA VAL A 166 2.45 -27.55 14.27
C VAL A 166 1.06 -27.78 14.85
N LYS A 167 0.17 -26.79 14.72
CA LYS A 167 -1.26 -26.97 15.00
C LYS A 167 -2.01 -26.89 13.69
N PRO A 168 -2.38 -28.01 13.05
CA PRO A 168 -2.99 -28.01 11.74
C PRO A 168 -4.32 -27.24 11.76
N ALA A 169 -4.24 -25.99 11.33
CA ALA A 169 -5.33 -25.05 11.17
C ALA A 169 -5.01 -24.22 9.93
N MET A 170 -6.06 -23.81 9.24
CA MET A 170 -5.95 -22.94 8.09
C MET A 170 -6.68 -21.66 8.41
N TYR A 171 -6.00 -20.53 8.25
CA TYR A 171 -6.57 -19.21 8.43
C TYR A 171 -6.65 -18.54 7.06
N ALA A 172 -7.68 -17.75 6.86
CA ALA A 172 -7.80 -16.85 5.73
C ALA A 172 -7.63 -15.41 6.21
N CYS A 173 -6.78 -14.67 5.51
CA CYS A 173 -6.60 -13.25 5.70
C CYS A 173 -7.15 -12.52 4.47
N ASP A 174 -8.07 -11.60 4.70
CA ASP A 174 -8.67 -10.74 3.70
C ASP A 174 -8.19 -9.30 3.91
N ILE A 175 -7.40 -8.78 2.97
CA ILE A 175 -6.93 -7.40 2.96
C ILE A 175 -7.88 -6.57 2.09
N VAL A 176 -8.57 -5.60 2.68
CA VAL A 176 -9.42 -4.64 1.97
C VAL A 176 -8.64 -3.38 1.67
N TYR A 177 -8.70 -2.90 0.42
CA TYR A 177 -7.95 -1.73 -0.04
C TYR A 177 -8.77 -0.88 -1.03
N SER A 178 -8.40 0.40 -1.16
CA SER A 178 -8.97 1.37 -2.11
C SER A 178 -7.99 1.82 -3.19
#